data_AF-I3Y919-F1
#
_entry.id   AF-I3Y919-F1
#
_cell.length_a   1.000
_cell.length_b   1.000
_cell.length_c   1.000
_cell.angle_alpha   90.00
_cell.angle_beta   90.00
_cell.angle_gamma   90.00
#
_symmetry.space_group_name_H-M   'P 1'
#
loop_
_entity.id
_entity.type
_entity.pdbx_description
1 polymer ?
#
loop_
_entity_poly.entity_id
_entity_poly.type
_entity_poly.pdbx_seq_one_letter_code
_entity_poly.pdbx_strand_id
1 'polypeptide(L)'
;MSEPFQLYRYTHADGSAKDWAWRRRQDGSSDVRWGRAGHLAQSRIYPASRFERLLRTVQAKLAKGYVDLGIRELDAQGRLIEPEPEPPPAPSVPTPPILDIDLSALDSDIDDDWF
;
A
#
# COMPACT_ATOMS: atom_id res chain seq x y z
N MET A 1 9.57 14.75 -5.40
CA MET A 1 8.32 15.18 -4.73
C MET A 1 7.26 14.16 -5.10
N SER A 2 6.65 13.54 -4.11
CA SER A 2 5.49 12.67 -4.26
C SER A 2 4.22 13.49 -4.07
N GLU A 3 3.13 13.07 -4.70
CA GLU A 3 1.85 13.74 -4.52
C GLU A 3 0.73 12.71 -4.32
N PRO A 4 -0.26 12.99 -3.43
CA PRO A 4 -1.33 12.05 -3.15
C PRO A 4 -2.39 12.08 -4.26
N PHE A 5 -2.83 10.90 -4.68
CA PHE A 5 -3.93 10.69 -5.62
C PHE A 5 -4.91 9.67 -5.08
N GLN A 6 -6.19 9.87 -5.40
CA GLN A 6 -7.19 8.81 -5.27
C GLN A 6 -6.96 7.79 -6.38
N LEU A 7 -6.61 6.56 -6.02
CA LEU A 7 -6.25 5.50 -6.96
C LEU A 7 -7.41 4.52 -7.16
N TYR A 8 -7.61 4.12 -8.42
CA TYR A 8 -8.56 3.09 -8.80
C TYR A 8 -7.88 2.05 -9.70
N ARG A 9 -8.21 0.78 -9.51
CA ARG A 9 -7.65 -0.32 -10.30
C ARG A 9 -8.73 -1.14 -10.98
N TYR A 10 -8.52 -1.44 -12.25
CA TYR A 10 -9.30 -2.41 -13.00
C TYR A 10 -8.44 -3.64 -13.29
N THR A 11 -8.92 -4.81 -12.90
CA THR A 11 -8.27 -6.09 -13.16
C THR A 11 -8.96 -6.78 -14.32
N HIS A 12 -8.18 -7.13 -15.34
CA HIS A 12 -8.63 -7.88 -16.49
C HIS A 12 -8.68 -9.38 -16.16
N ALA A 13 -9.46 -10.15 -16.93
CA ALA A 13 -9.58 -11.60 -16.74
C ALA A 13 -8.26 -12.36 -16.95
N ASP A 14 -7.32 -11.78 -17.72
CA ASP A 14 -5.98 -12.32 -17.95
C ASP A 14 -4.99 -12.02 -16.79
N GLY A 15 -5.47 -11.41 -15.70
CA GLY A 15 -4.67 -11.02 -14.54
C GLY A 15 -3.90 -9.71 -14.72
N SER A 16 -3.89 -9.11 -15.93
CA SER A 16 -3.33 -7.78 -16.11
C SER A 16 -4.20 -6.72 -15.42
N ALA A 17 -3.60 -5.61 -15.02
CA ALA A 17 -4.32 -4.55 -14.34
C ALA A 17 -3.96 -3.15 -14.85
N LYS A 18 -4.95 -2.26 -14.78
CA LYS A 18 -4.87 -0.86 -15.20
C LYS A 18 -5.19 0.03 -14.02
N ASP A 19 -4.31 0.98 -13.76
CA ASP A 19 -4.51 2.00 -12.76
C ASP A 19 -5.00 3.29 -13.40
N TRP A 20 -5.90 3.95 -12.69
CA TRP A 20 -6.39 5.28 -13.00
C TRP A 20 -6.46 6.05 -11.70
N ALA A 21 -5.85 7.23 -11.66
CA ALA A 21 -5.77 8.03 -10.47
C ALA A 21 -6.15 9.48 -10.77
N TRP A 22 -6.67 10.19 -9.78
CA TRP A 22 -6.90 11.62 -9.91
C TRP A 22 -6.66 12.35 -8.59
N ARG A 23 -6.36 13.64 -8.67
CA ARG A 23 -6.36 14.55 -7.53
C ARG A 23 -6.87 15.92 -7.93
N ARG A 24 -7.31 16.68 -6.93
CA ARG A 24 -7.57 18.12 -7.09
C ARG A 24 -6.33 18.91 -6.72
N ARG A 25 -5.95 19.87 -7.55
CA ARG A 25 -4.82 20.78 -7.32
C ARG A 25 -5.28 22.03 -6.60
N GLN A 26 -4.34 22.80 -6.05
CA GLN A 26 -4.63 24.03 -5.30
C GLN A 26 -5.35 25.09 -6.14
N ASP A 27 -5.06 25.17 -7.44
CA ASP A 27 -5.73 26.04 -8.41
C ASP A 27 -7.14 25.55 -8.81
N GLY A 28 -7.63 24.47 -8.19
CA GLY A 28 -8.91 23.85 -8.48
C GLY A 28 -8.92 22.98 -9.75
N SER A 29 -7.85 22.96 -10.54
CA SER A 29 -7.69 22.02 -11.65
C SER A 29 -7.58 20.58 -11.13
N SER A 30 -7.76 19.60 -12.00
CA SER A 30 -7.64 18.18 -11.66
C SER A 30 -6.53 17.54 -12.46
N ASP A 31 -5.56 16.91 -11.78
CA ASP A 31 -4.57 16.05 -12.43
C ASP A 31 -5.13 14.62 -12.45
N VAL A 32 -5.17 14.02 -13.63
CA VAL A 32 -5.63 12.66 -13.86
C VAL A 32 -4.49 11.89 -14.49
N ARG A 33 -4.12 10.75 -13.90
CA ARG A 33 -3.08 9.85 -14.41
C ARG A 33 -3.61 8.46 -14.68
N TRP A 34 -3.02 7.74 -15.61
CA TRP A 34 -3.39 6.36 -15.91
C TRP A 34 -2.27 5.56 -16.57
N GLY A 35 -2.35 4.24 -16.43
CA GLY A 35 -1.35 3.35 -17.01
C GLY A 35 -1.53 1.91 -16.55
N ARG A 36 -0.47 1.12 -16.71
CA ARG A 36 -0.40 -0.23 -16.16
C ARG A 36 -0.39 -0.14 -14.63
N ALA A 37 -0.90 -1.17 -13.96
CA ALA A 37 -0.86 -1.22 -12.51
C ALA A 37 0.56 -0.98 -11.98
N GLY A 38 0.70 -0.09 -10.99
CA GLY A 38 2.01 0.32 -10.43
C GLY A 38 2.75 1.41 -11.20
N HIS A 39 2.36 1.73 -12.44
CA HIS A 39 3.04 2.73 -13.27
C HIS A 39 2.08 3.51 -14.18
N LEU A 40 1.65 4.68 -13.69
CA LEU A 40 0.72 5.61 -14.34
C LEU A 40 1.47 6.62 -15.21
N ALA A 41 2.08 6.14 -16.29
CA ALA A 41 2.94 6.93 -17.17
C ALA A 41 2.21 8.02 -17.98
N GLN A 42 0.89 7.94 -18.13
CA GLN A 42 0.10 8.94 -18.86
C GLN A 42 -0.61 9.87 -17.89
N SER A 43 -0.69 11.15 -18.24
CA SER A 43 -1.32 12.17 -17.42
C SER A 43 -2.07 13.20 -18.25
N ARG A 44 -3.05 13.87 -17.63
CA ARG A 44 -3.75 15.01 -18.19
C ARG A 44 -4.32 15.89 -17.09
N ILE A 45 -4.08 17.19 -17.23
CA ILE A 45 -4.68 18.21 -16.37
C ILE A 45 -5.98 18.71 -17.01
N TYR A 46 -7.03 18.78 -16.20
CA TYR A 46 -8.32 19.34 -16.57
C TYR A 46 -8.59 20.62 -15.77
N PRO A 47 -9.15 21.68 -16.39
CA PRO A 47 -9.48 22.90 -15.68
C PRO A 47 -10.60 22.66 -14.66
N ALA A 48 -10.71 23.54 -13.65
CA ALA A 48 -11.71 23.45 -12.58
C ALA A 48 -13.16 23.31 -13.09
N SER A 49 -13.48 23.93 -14.23
CA SER A 49 -14.79 23.85 -14.88
C SER A 49 -15.20 22.43 -15.30
N ARG A 50 -14.26 21.48 -15.36
CA ARG A 50 -14.53 20.08 -15.70
C ARG A 50 -14.61 19.15 -14.49
N PHE A 51 -14.55 19.67 -13.26
CA PHE A 51 -14.56 18.85 -12.05
C PHE A 51 -15.83 17.98 -11.94
N GLU A 52 -17.01 18.54 -12.21
CA GLU A 52 -18.28 17.78 -12.25
C GLU A 52 -18.25 16.61 -13.25
N ARG A 53 -17.61 16.81 -14.40
CA ARG A 53 -17.44 15.74 -15.40
C ARG A 53 -16.47 14.67 -14.90
N LEU A 54 -15.44 15.04 -14.15
CA LEU A 54 -14.52 14.10 -13.52
C LEU A 54 -15.26 13.22 -12.52
N LEU A 55 -16.11 13.79 -11.66
CA LEU A 55 -16.92 13.02 -10.70
C LEU A 55 -17.84 12.02 -11.41
N ARG A 56 -18.51 12.42 -12.50
CA ARG A 56 -19.27 11.46 -13.33
C ARG A 56 -18.39 10.36 -13.94
N THR A 57 -17.16 10.70 -14.32
CA THR A 57 -16.19 9.71 -14.84
C THR A 57 -15.77 8.71 -13.75
N VAL A 58 -15.61 9.16 -12.50
CA VAL A 58 -15.35 8.28 -11.34
C VAL A 58 -16.50 7.27 -11.21
N GLN A 59 -17.75 7.75 -11.18
CA GLN A 59 -18.93 6.88 -11.07
C GLN A 59 -19.00 5.87 -12.24
N ALA A 60 -18.75 6.32 -13.47
CA ALA A 60 -18.72 5.44 -14.63
C ALA A 60 -17.60 4.39 -14.57
N LYS A 61 -16.45 4.71 -13.97
CA LYS A 61 -15.35 3.76 -13.76
C LYS A 61 -15.68 2.72 -12.70
N LEU A 62 -16.28 3.14 -11.59
CA LEU A 62 -16.77 2.23 -10.55
C LEU A 62 -17.81 1.25 -11.14
N ALA A 63 -18.79 1.77 -11.89
CA ALA A 63 -19.78 0.94 -12.58
C ALA A 63 -19.17 -0.04 -13.61
N LYS A 64 -18.02 0.31 -14.19
CA LYS A 64 -17.27 -0.57 -15.10
C LYS A 64 -16.50 -1.69 -14.37
N GLY A 65 -16.39 -1.63 -13.05
CA GLY A 65 -15.64 -2.60 -12.24
C GLY A 65 -14.23 -2.14 -11.84
N TYR A 66 -13.93 -0.84 -11.91
CA TYR A 66 -12.76 -0.33 -11.18
C TYR A 66 -13.04 -0.40 -9.68
N VAL A 67 -12.04 -0.82 -8.91
CA VAL A 67 -12.06 -0.83 -7.45
C VAL A 67 -11.31 0.39 -6.93
N ASP A 68 -11.85 1.04 -5.90
CA ASP A 68 -11.18 2.12 -5.20
C ASP A 68 -10.10 1.56 -4.27
N LEU A 69 -8.85 2.02 -4.44
CA LEU A 69 -7.69 1.62 -3.64
C LEU A 69 -7.27 2.69 -2.61
N GLY A 70 -8.05 3.75 -2.47
CA GLY A 70 -7.77 4.84 -1.54
C GLY A 70 -6.72 5.83 -2.06
N ILE A 71 -6.26 6.68 -1.15
CA ILE A 71 -5.19 7.64 -1.42
C ILE A 71 -3.85 6.90 -1.49
N ARG A 72 -3.09 7.13 -2.57
CA ARG A 72 -1.74 6.61 -2.79
C ARG A 72 -0.82 7.70 -3.29
N GLU A 73 0.45 7.61 -2.93
CA GLU A 73 1.47 8.54 -3.40
C GLU A 73 2.01 8.11 -4.76
N LEU A 74 2.11 9.08 -5.67
CA LEU A 74 2.77 8.91 -6.96
C LEU A 74 4.03 9.75 -7.01
N ASP A 75 5.12 9.17 -7.52
CA ASP A 75 6.33 9.92 -7.85
C ASP A 75 6.15 10.79 -9.11
N ALA A 76 7.19 11.54 -9.46
CA ALA A 76 7.20 12.40 -10.65
C ALA A 76 7.00 11.62 -11.97
N GLN A 77 7.37 10.34 -11.99
CA GLN A 77 7.26 9.43 -13.13
C GLN A 77 5.92 8.66 -13.14
N GLY A 78 5.08 8.83 -12.11
CA GLY A 78 3.79 8.16 -11.98
C GLY A 78 3.89 6.72 -11.44
N ARG A 79 5.00 6.34 -10.80
CA ARG A 79 5.08 5.07 -10.07
C ARG A 79 4.40 5.22 -8.72
N LEU A 80 3.71 4.16 -8.30
CA LEU A 80 3.20 4.09 -6.93
C LEU A 80 4.39 3.98 -5.98
N ILE A 81 4.40 4.87 -5.00
CA ILE A 81 5.29 4.75 -3.85
C ILE A 81 4.53 3.87 -2.88
N GLU A 82 4.91 2.61 -2.82
CA GLU A 82 4.41 1.72 -1.79
C GLU A 82 4.94 2.25 -0.45
N PRO A 83 4.09 2.44 0.58
CA PRO A 83 4.61 2.75 1.90
C PRO A 83 5.58 1.62 2.24
N GLU A 84 6.80 1.98 2.64
CA GLU A 84 7.75 1.02 3.19
C GLU A 84 6.97 0.23 4.25
N PRO A 85 6.94 -1.11 4.19
CA PRO A 85 6.30 -1.87 5.24
C PRO A 85 6.98 -1.43 6.53
N GLU A 86 6.22 -0.80 7.44
CA GLU A 86 6.75 -0.51 8.77
C GLU A 86 7.38 -1.81 9.26
N PRO A 87 8.65 -1.78 9.73
CA PRO A 87 9.25 -2.97 10.29
C PRO A 87 8.23 -3.51 11.30
N PRO A 88 7.95 -4.83 11.29
CA PRO A 88 6.99 -5.41 12.21
C PRO A 88 7.33 -4.87 13.60
N PRO A 89 6.35 -4.40 14.40
CA PRO A 89 6.62 -3.88 15.72
C PRO A 89 7.52 -4.92 16.40
N ALA A 90 8.71 -4.49 16.82
CA ALA A 90 9.67 -5.38 17.45
C ALA A 90 8.88 -6.20 18.49
N PRO A 91 8.99 -7.54 18.51
CA PRO A 91 8.30 -8.31 19.53
C PRO A 91 8.69 -7.68 20.86
N SER A 92 7.69 -7.17 21.58
CA SER A 92 7.90 -6.72 22.95
C SER A 92 8.36 -7.95 23.69
N VAL A 93 9.68 -8.13 23.79
CA VAL A 93 10.28 -9.18 24.59
C VAL A 93 9.75 -8.89 25.99
N PRO A 94 8.90 -9.74 26.58
CA PRO A 94 8.64 -9.60 28.00
C PRO A 94 10.01 -9.73 28.64
N THR A 95 10.44 -8.69 29.37
CA THR A 95 11.63 -8.75 30.20
C THR A 95 11.54 -10.06 30.98
N PRO A 96 12.45 -11.03 30.76
CA PRO A 96 12.39 -12.26 31.51
C PRO A 96 12.58 -11.89 33.00
N PRO A 97 11.76 -12.41 33.92
CA PRO A 97 12.13 -12.33 35.33
C PRO A 97 13.49 -13.00 35.44
N ILE A 98 14.46 -12.28 36.02
CA ILE A 98 15.73 -12.87 36.42
C ILE A 98 15.38 -13.95 37.43
N LEU A 99 15.33 -15.19 36.98
CA LEU A 99 15.31 -16.35 37.85
C LEU A 99 16.77 -16.55 38.26
N ASP A 100 17.06 -16.24 39.51
CA ASP A 100 18.29 -16.58 40.20
C ASP A 100 18.37 -18.12 40.25
N ILE A 101 18.92 -18.72 39.19
CA ILE A 101 19.10 -20.17 39.10
C ILE A 101 20.46 -20.46 39.75
N ASP A 102 20.40 -20.96 40.98
CA ASP A 102 21.55 -21.50 41.69
C ASP A 102 21.96 -22.84 41.05
N LEU A 103 23.13 -22.86 40.40
CA LEU A 103 23.67 -24.01 39.66
C LEU A 103 24.45 -24.99 40.53
N SER A 104 24.27 -24.99 41.85
CA SER A 104 24.97 -25.90 42.78
C SER A 104 24.35 -27.30 42.91
N ALA A 105 23.23 -27.59 42.22
CA ALA A 105 22.50 -28.86 42.35
C ALA A 105 22.53 -29.79 41.12
N LEU A 106 23.30 -29.45 40.07
CA LEU A 106 23.46 -30.31 38.87
C LEU A 106 24.69 -31.22 39.03
N ASP A 107 24.62 -32.09 40.02
CA ASP A 107 25.42 -33.30 40.11
C ASP A 107 24.45 -34.46 40.35
N SER A 108 24.71 -35.58 39.70
CA SER A 108 23.96 -36.85 39.74
C SER A 108 22.91 -37.04 38.63
N ASP A 109 23.36 -37.82 37.64
CA ASP A 109 22.76 -39.10 37.26
C ASP A 109 21.50 -39.08 36.38
N ILE A 110 21.59 -39.82 35.27
CA ILE A 110 20.59 -40.33 34.29
C ILE A 110 21.41 -40.38 32.98
N ASP A 111 22.16 -41.43 32.63
CA ASP A 111 21.89 -42.88 32.54
C ASP A 111 20.63 -43.27 31.75
N ASP A 112 20.84 -44.27 30.90
CA ASP A 112 19.87 -45.09 30.15
C ASP A 112 19.15 -44.44 28.95
N ASP A 113 19.63 -44.66 27.71
CA ASP A 113 19.31 -45.78 26.78
C ASP A 113 17.95 -45.58 26.06
N TRP A 114 17.64 -46.46 25.11
CA TRP A 114 16.42 -46.55 24.30
C TRP A 114 16.49 -46.12 22.80
N PHE A 115 17.08 -47.06 22.03
CA PHE A 115 16.80 -47.55 20.65
C PHE A 115 16.78 -46.61 19.44
#